data_AF-A0A535BII7-F1
#
_entry.id   AF-A0A535BII7-F1
#
_cell.length_a   1.000
_cell.length_b   1.000
_cell.length_c   1.000
_cell.angle_alpha   90.00
_cell.angle_beta   90.00
_cell.angle_gamma   90.00
#
_symmetry.space_group_name_H-M   'P 1'
#
loop_
_entity.id
_entity.type
_entity.pdbx_description
1 polymer ?
#
loop_
_entity_poly.entity_id
_entity_poly.type
_entity_poly.pdbx_seq_one_letter_code
_entity_poly.pdbx_strand_id
1 'polypeptide(L)'
;MGPARAVRDSSGGCPLPATGQTTCWNSSGSVIPCAGTGQDGELRKGAPLAYVDNGDGTVTDLNTWLVWEKLSDDGTVHDKDNVYTWANAFTGHVATLNAMSFAGHRDWRLPNVRELQSISDYQTYNPSVASAFDANCAPGCSATTCSCTALGYYWSSTSSVSDPWRAWYVGFRYGNVDAWGVSDDKSATLYVRAVHDAGSSSTTTTSTSSTTTTRPSTTSTTTSTTTTTSTTTSTTTSTTSSTTSTTAPGAGTCPSPIVIPAGGGTFSGTTSGSSAQTGTCGSTGG
;
A
#
# COMPACT_ATOMS: atom_id res chain seq x y z
N MET A 1 1.25 -34.47 -1.62
CA MET A 1 -0.17 -34.06 -1.54
C MET A 1 -0.36 -33.28 -0.25
N GLY A 2 -0.83 -32.04 -0.34
CA GLY A 2 -1.11 -31.19 0.82
C GLY A 2 -2.61 -30.89 0.90
N PRO A 3 -3.12 -30.46 2.07
CA PRO A 3 -4.51 -30.06 2.20
C PRO A 3 -4.80 -28.81 1.35
N ALA A 4 -5.93 -28.81 0.63
CA ALA A 4 -6.45 -27.64 -0.08
C ALA A 4 -7.64 -27.04 0.70
N ARG A 5 -7.76 -25.71 0.70
CA ARG A 5 -8.91 -24.99 1.24
C ARG A 5 -9.56 -24.18 0.11
N ALA A 6 -10.87 -24.35 -0.07
CA ALA A 6 -11.62 -23.55 -1.03
C ALA A 6 -12.02 -22.20 -0.41
N VAL A 7 -12.10 -21.18 -1.25
CA VAL A 7 -12.62 -19.85 -0.90
C VAL A 7 -13.83 -19.53 -1.78
N ARG A 8 -14.78 -18.76 -1.25
CA ARG A 8 -15.91 -18.21 -2.00
C ARG A 8 -15.86 -16.69 -1.92
N ASP A 9 -16.07 -16.02 -3.04
CA ASP A 9 -16.08 -14.56 -3.06
C ASP A 9 -17.30 -14.02 -2.30
N SER A 10 -17.07 -13.00 -1.46
CA SER A 10 -18.13 -12.18 -0.88
C SER A 10 -18.23 -10.88 -1.68
N SER A 11 -19.45 -10.46 -2.03
CA SER A 11 -19.72 -9.30 -2.88
C SER A 11 -19.48 -7.92 -2.23
N GLY A 12 -18.63 -7.80 -1.20
CA GLY A 12 -18.53 -6.56 -0.42
C GLY A 12 -17.33 -6.41 0.52
N GLY A 13 -16.16 -6.95 0.17
CA GLY A 13 -14.93 -6.80 0.97
C GLY A 13 -13.83 -6.02 0.24
N CYS A 14 -12.83 -5.57 0.99
CA CYS A 14 -11.58 -5.05 0.42
C CYS A 14 -10.83 -6.22 -0.23
N PRO A 15 -10.68 -6.22 -1.56
CA PRO A 15 -9.99 -7.29 -2.25
C PRO A 15 -8.51 -7.29 -1.85
N LEU A 16 -7.96 -8.49 -1.64
CA LEU A 16 -6.50 -8.65 -1.62
C LEU A 16 -5.93 -8.25 -2.99
N PRO A 17 -4.68 -7.78 -3.07
CA PRO A 17 -3.99 -7.63 -4.35
C PRO A 17 -4.04 -8.96 -5.13
N ALA A 18 -4.32 -8.86 -6.42
CA ALA A 18 -4.17 -9.98 -7.34
C ALA A 18 -2.69 -10.37 -7.42
N THR A 19 -2.43 -11.61 -7.80
CA THR A 19 -1.06 -12.14 -7.93
C THR A 19 -0.29 -11.53 -9.12
N GLY A 20 -0.98 -10.85 -10.03
CA GLY A 20 -0.44 -10.42 -11.32
C GLY A 20 -0.47 -11.51 -12.40
N GLN A 21 -0.71 -12.78 -12.04
CA GLN A 21 -0.67 -13.90 -12.99
C GLN A 21 -1.80 -13.84 -14.02
N THR A 22 -1.44 -13.97 -15.30
CA THR A 22 -2.35 -13.90 -16.45
C THR A 22 -2.30 -15.12 -17.36
N THR A 23 -1.26 -15.93 -17.26
CA THR A 23 -1.04 -17.17 -18.02
C THR A 23 -1.45 -18.41 -17.23
N CYS A 24 -1.77 -19.50 -17.93
CA CYS A 24 -2.10 -20.80 -17.34
C CYS A 24 -1.15 -21.87 -17.90
N TRP A 25 -0.83 -22.89 -17.10
CA TRP A 25 0.14 -23.93 -17.49
C TRP A 25 -0.38 -25.34 -17.23
N ASN A 26 0.11 -26.30 -18.01
CA ASN A 26 -0.06 -27.72 -17.70
C ASN A 26 1.04 -28.23 -16.74
N SER A 27 0.93 -29.49 -16.30
CA SER A 27 1.91 -30.12 -15.40
C SER A 27 3.33 -30.25 -15.97
N SER A 28 3.49 -30.08 -17.28
CA SER A 28 4.79 -30.08 -17.97
C SER A 28 5.38 -28.68 -18.10
N GLY A 29 4.72 -27.64 -17.57
CA GLY A 29 5.17 -26.25 -17.62
C GLY A 29 4.92 -25.53 -18.95
N SER A 30 4.13 -26.11 -19.87
CA SER A 30 3.76 -25.44 -21.12
C SER A 30 2.56 -24.53 -20.93
N VAL A 31 2.58 -23.36 -21.56
CA VAL A 31 1.44 -22.43 -21.57
C VAL A 31 0.24 -23.06 -22.30
N ILE A 32 -0.94 -22.95 -21.72
CA ILE A 32 -2.21 -23.45 -22.26
C ILE A 32 -3.29 -22.35 -22.24
N PRO A 33 -4.38 -22.50 -23.02
CA PRO A 33 -5.56 -21.65 -22.87
C PRO A 33 -6.11 -21.71 -21.44
N CYS A 34 -6.43 -20.55 -20.87
CA CYS A 34 -6.90 -20.47 -19.49
C CYS A 34 -8.36 -20.91 -19.30
N ALA A 35 -9.21 -20.84 -20.33
CA ALA A 35 -10.64 -21.09 -20.19
C ALA A 35 -10.94 -22.51 -19.68
N GLY A 36 -11.69 -22.59 -18.58
CA GLY A 36 -12.11 -23.83 -17.93
C GLY A 36 -11.03 -24.52 -17.09
N THR A 37 -9.89 -23.88 -16.82
CA THR A 37 -8.79 -24.49 -16.05
C THR A 37 -8.95 -24.31 -14.54
N GLY A 38 -9.67 -23.28 -14.10
CA GLY A 38 -9.76 -22.84 -12.71
C GLY A 38 -8.44 -22.26 -12.16
N GLN A 39 -7.42 -22.07 -13.00
CA GLN A 39 -6.13 -21.52 -12.59
C GLN A 39 -6.21 -20.02 -12.34
N ASP A 40 -5.23 -19.49 -11.62
CA ASP A 40 -5.18 -18.08 -11.27
C ASP A 40 -5.13 -17.16 -12.51
N GLY A 41 -4.41 -17.57 -13.57
CA GLY A 41 -4.41 -16.85 -14.84
C GLY A 41 -5.78 -16.77 -15.54
N GLU A 42 -6.72 -17.67 -15.22
CA GLU A 42 -8.12 -17.59 -15.66
C GLU A 42 -8.95 -16.69 -14.75
N LEU A 43 -8.88 -16.93 -13.43
CA LEU A 43 -9.78 -16.30 -12.47
C LEU A 43 -9.38 -14.86 -12.13
N ARG A 44 -8.08 -14.57 -12.15
CA ARG A 44 -7.45 -13.26 -11.90
C ARG A 44 -8.09 -12.52 -10.72
N LYS A 45 -8.29 -13.26 -9.62
CA LYS A 45 -8.99 -12.75 -8.43
C LYS A 45 -8.12 -11.75 -7.69
N GLY A 46 -8.78 -10.85 -6.97
CA GLY A 46 -8.12 -9.75 -6.26
C GLY A 46 -8.17 -8.43 -7.02
N ALA A 47 -7.64 -7.39 -6.39
CA ALA A 47 -7.48 -6.08 -7.00
C ALA A 47 -6.32 -6.11 -7.98
N PRO A 48 -6.47 -5.65 -9.24
CA PRO A 48 -5.34 -5.52 -10.14
C PRO A 48 -4.20 -4.74 -9.49
N LEU A 49 -2.96 -5.21 -9.67
CA LEU A 49 -1.78 -4.50 -9.22
C LEU A 49 -1.75 -3.10 -9.86
N ALA A 50 -1.75 -2.06 -9.03
CA ALA A 50 -1.94 -0.69 -9.49
C ALA A 50 -1.02 0.27 -8.72
N TYR A 51 -0.08 0.87 -9.44
CA TYR A 51 0.99 1.68 -8.86
C TYR A 51 1.17 2.99 -9.63
N VAL A 52 1.51 4.06 -8.91
CA VAL A 52 1.78 5.39 -9.48
C VAL A 52 3.16 5.84 -9.02
N ASP A 53 4.07 6.10 -9.97
CA ASP A 53 5.33 6.78 -9.68
C ASP A 53 5.06 8.26 -9.40
N ASN A 54 5.47 8.75 -8.24
CA ASN A 54 5.26 10.13 -7.81
C ASN A 54 6.32 11.09 -8.38
N GLY A 55 7.39 10.57 -9.01
CA GLY A 55 8.47 11.36 -9.61
C GLY A 55 9.45 11.98 -8.60
N ASP A 56 9.27 11.71 -7.31
CA ASP A 56 10.07 12.23 -6.20
C ASP A 56 10.96 11.16 -5.53
N GLY A 57 11.03 9.98 -6.15
CA GLY A 57 11.71 8.82 -5.57
C GLY A 57 10.77 7.84 -4.87
N THR A 58 9.45 8.02 -5.00
CA THR A 58 8.46 7.12 -4.38
C THR A 58 7.43 6.58 -5.35
N VAL A 59 6.79 5.47 -4.97
CA VAL A 59 5.68 4.83 -5.70
C VAL A 59 4.49 4.66 -4.77
N THR A 60 3.32 5.15 -5.16
CA THR A 60 2.06 4.94 -4.44
C THR A 60 1.38 3.65 -4.92
N ASP A 61 1.05 2.75 -4.00
CA ASP A 61 0.17 1.60 -4.23
C ASP A 61 -1.29 2.03 -4.09
N LEU A 62 -2.07 1.93 -5.18
CA LEU A 62 -3.47 2.38 -5.20
C LEU A 62 -4.44 1.40 -4.52
N ASN A 63 -4.00 0.17 -4.21
CA ASN A 63 -4.81 -0.80 -3.49
C ASN A 63 -4.69 -0.62 -1.98
N THR A 64 -3.47 -0.33 -1.50
CA THR A 64 -3.18 -0.22 -0.06
C THR A 64 -3.05 1.21 0.43
N TRP A 65 -2.88 2.17 -0.47
CA TRP A 65 -2.50 3.56 -0.17
C TRP A 65 -1.18 3.67 0.60
N LEU A 66 -0.31 2.68 0.44
CA LEU A 66 1.07 2.76 0.92
C LEU A 66 1.93 3.47 -0.11
N VAL A 67 2.88 4.25 0.38
CA VAL A 67 3.88 4.91 -0.46
C VAL A 67 5.22 4.25 -0.17
N TRP A 68 5.85 3.80 -1.25
CA TRP A 68 7.03 2.96 -1.24
C TRP A 68 8.25 3.73 -1.71
N GLU A 69 9.38 3.49 -1.08
CA GLU A 69 10.68 3.94 -1.54
C GLU A 69 11.02 3.29 -2.90
N LYS A 70 11.48 4.07 -3.88
CA LYS A 70 12.19 3.56 -5.07
C LYS A 70 13.66 3.40 -4.73
N LEU A 71 14.30 2.36 -5.27
CA LEU A 71 15.72 2.11 -5.08
C LEU A 71 16.51 2.45 -6.33
N SER A 72 17.72 2.97 -6.15
CA SER A 72 18.69 3.38 -7.16
C SER A 72 19.75 2.30 -7.42
N ASP A 73 20.73 2.62 -8.28
CA ASP A 73 21.97 1.85 -8.49
C ASP A 73 23.15 2.84 -8.57
N ASP A 74 23.27 3.73 -7.58
CA ASP A 74 24.13 4.92 -7.60
C ASP A 74 25.04 5.10 -6.37
N GLY A 75 25.10 4.12 -5.48
CA GLY A 75 25.88 4.12 -4.25
C GLY A 75 25.34 5.01 -3.13
N THR A 76 24.13 5.55 -3.26
CA THR A 76 23.48 6.38 -2.21
C THR A 76 22.76 5.52 -1.16
N VAL A 77 22.05 6.16 -0.22
CA VAL A 77 21.22 5.44 0.75
C VAL A 77 20.11 4.60 0.10
N HIS A 78 19.67 5.00 -1.09
CA HIS A 78 18.61 4.31 -1.84
C HIS A 78 19.13 3.17 -2.72
N ASP A 79 20.44 2.88 -2.70
CA ASP A 79 21.03 1.90 -3.58
C ASP A 79 20.46 0.49 -3.32
N LYS A 80 20.05 -0.20 -4.40
CA LYS A 80 19.48 -1.54 -4.34
C LYS A 80 20.43 -2.58 -3.74
N ASP A 81 21.73 -2.36 -3.78
CA ASP A 81 22.78 -3.25 -3.28
C ASP A 81 23.08 -3.03 -1.80
N ASN A 82 22.46 -2.02 -1.17
CA ASN A 82 22.55 -1.83 0.27
C ASN A 82 21.85 -2.97 1.03
N VAL A 83 22.58 -3.57 1.97
CA VAL A 83 22.08 -4.65 2.83
C VAL A 83 22.28 -4.32 4.31
N TYR A 84 21.34 -4.78 5.13
CA TYR A 84 21.28 -4.44 6.54
C TYR A 84 20.96 -5.68 7.39
N THR A 85 21.53 -5.74 8.59
CA THR A 85 20.99 -6.62 9.62
C THR A 85 19.57 -6.19 9.97
N TRP A 86 18.76 -7.09 10.53
CA TRP A 86 17.37 -6.76 10.83
C TRP A 86 17.25 -5.53 11.75
N ALA A 87 18.13 -5.42 12.75
CA ALA A 87 18.19 -4.23 13.62
C ALA A 87 18.61 -2.97 12.85
N ASN A 88 19.65 -3.06 12.01
CA ASN A 88 20.16 -1.92 11.24
C ASN A 88 19.19 -1.47 10.13
N ALA A 89 18.25 -2.30 9.69
CA ALA A 89 17.17 -1.88 8.81
C ALA A 89 16.33 -0.76 9.46
N PHE A 90 16.06 -0.85 10.77
CA PHE A 90 15.33 0.18 11.51
C PHE A 90 16.23 1.35 11.89
N THR A 91 17.36 1.08 12.55
CA THR A 91 18.19 2.13 13.16
C THR A 91 19.17 2.77 12.19
N GLY A 92 19.42 2.13 11.05
CA GLY A 92 20.27 2.63 9.97
C GLY A 92 19.44 3.18 8.82
N HIS A 93 18.87 2.30 7.99
CA HIS A 93 18.16 2.69 6.76
C HIS A 93 16.95 3.59 7.04
N VAL A 94 15.96 3.06 7.74
CA VAL A 94 14.71 3.79 8.06
C VAL A 94 14.98 5.08 8.83
N ALA A 95 15.86 5.03 9.83
CA ALA A 95 16.24 6.23 10.60
C ALA A 95 16.89 7.30 9.70
N THR A 96 17.70 6.91 8.71
CA THR A 96 18.32 7.84 7.76
C THR A 96 17.27 8.51 6.88
N LEU A 97 16.34 7.74 6.30
CA LEU A 97 15.24 8.28 5.49
C LEU A 97 14.40 9.30 6.27
N ASN A 98 14.11 8.99 7.53
CA ASN A 98 13.35 9.88 8.40
C ASN A 98 14.14 11.14 8.80
N ALA A 99 15.44 11.02 9.07
CA ALA A 99 16.28 12.16 9.41
C ALA A 99 16.42 13.14 8.23
N MET A 100 16.55 12.62 7.01
CA MET A 100 16.67 13.44 5.79
C MET A 100 15.33 13.93 5.25
N SER A 101 14.20 13.52 5.84
CA SER A 101 12.85 13.84 5.34
C SER A 101 12.68 13.43 3.87
N PHE A 102 13.07 12.19 3.55
CA PHE A 102 13.03 11.70 2.17
C PHE A 102 11.64 11.85 1.56
N ALA A 103 11.56 12.43 0.35
CA ALA A 103 10.32 12.83 -0.33
C ALA A 103 9.38 13.73 0.51
N GLY A 104 9.90 14.45 1.50
CA GLY A 104 9.11 15.26 2.42
C GLY A 104 8.51 14.50 3.62
N HIS A 105 8.83 13.21 3.77
CA HIS A 105 8.24 12.31 4.76
C HIS A 105 9.24 11.89 5.85
N ARG A 106 8.74 11.71 7.08
CA ARG A 106 9.52 11.36 8.29
C ARG A 106 8.95 10.17 9.06
N ASP A 107 8.00 9.50 8.45
CA ASP A 107 7.21 8.39 8.95
C ASP A 107 7.51 7.09 8.17
N TRP A 108 8.68 7.03 7.54
CA TRP A 108 9.20 5.82 6.93
C TRP A 108 9.34 4.72 7.98
N ARG A 109 8.96 3.50 7.58
CA ARG A 109 9.04 2.29 8.37
C ARG A 109 9.42 1.11 7.48
N LEU A 110 9.84 0.03 8.11
CA LEU A 110 9.98 -1.25 7.43
C LEU A 110 8.58 -1.87 7.24
N PRO A 111 8.21 -2.36 6.04
CA PRO A 111 6.91 -2.98 5.80
C PRO A 111 6.76 -4.27 6.62
N ASN A 112 5.53 -4.60 7.01
CA ASN A 112 5.23 -5.94 7.50
C ASN A 112 5.27 -6.95 6.33
N VAL A 113 5.30 -8.25 6.64
CA VAL A 113 5.49 -9.28 5.59
C VAL A 113 4.39 -9.28 4.53
N ARG A 114 3.15 -8.91 4.88
CA ARG A 114 2.03 -8.89 3.93
C ARG A 114 2.05 -7.66 3.04
N GLU A 115 2.46 -6.52 3.57
CA GLU A 115 2.72 -5.32 2.77
C GLU A 115 3.88 -5.57 1.79
N LEU A 116 4.98 -6.15 2.26
CA LEU A 116 6.10 -6.45 1.37
C LEU A 116 5.75 -7.48 0.30
N GLN A 117 4.86 -8.44 0.61
CA GLN A 117 4.36 -9.38 -0.38
C GLN A 117 3.39 -8.73 -1.38
N SER A 118 2.69 -7.64 -1.03
CA SER A 118 1.69 -7.03 -1.92
C SER A 118 2.29 -6.45 -3.20
N ILE A 119 3.58 -6.14 -3.20
CA ILE A 119 4.30 -5.63 -4.37
C ILE A 119 4.81 -6.72 -5.31
N SER A 120 4.68 -7.99 -4.95
CA SER A 120 5.09 -9.11 -5.81
C SER A 120 4.19 -9.24 -7.03
N ASP A 121 4.80 -9.51 -8.18
CA ASP A 121 4.10 -9.92 -9.41
C ASP A 121 4.58 -11.33 -9.78
N TYR A 122 3.65 -12.29 -9.74
CA TYR A 122 3.90 -13.70 -10.03
C TYR A 122 3.76 -14.05 -11.52
N GLN A 123 3.54 -13.05 -12.38
CA GLN A 123 3.70 -13.19 -13.84
C GLN A 123 5.16 -13.02 -14.27
N THR A 124 5.95 -12.29 -13.47
CA THR A 124 7.36 -11.99 -13.74
C THR A 124 8.28 -12.77 -12.81
N TYR A 125 9.54 -12.93 -13.23
CA TYR A 125 10.59 -13.55 -12.43
C TYR A 125 11.92 -12.84 -12.70
N ASN A 126 12.82 -12.82 -11.70
CA ASN A 126 14.10 -12.12 -11.76
C ASN A 126 14.03 -10.65 -12.22
N PRO A 127 13.38 -9.76 -11.45
CA PRO A 127 12.67 -9.98 -10.19
C PRO A 127 11.16 -10.29 -10.38
N SER A 128 10.57 -10.99 -9.42
CA SER A 128 9.13 -11.23 -9.27
C SER A 128 8.50 -10.09 -8.47
N VAL A 129 8.43 -8.92 -9.09
CA VAL A 129 7.89 -7.69 -8.50
C VAL A 129 7.14 -6.93 -9.58
N ALA A 130 6.14 -6.13 -9.19
CA ALA A 130 5.45 -5.27 -10.13
C ALA A 130 6.43 -4.30 -10.81
N SER A 131 6.21 -4.03 -12.09
CA SER A 131 7.14 -3.25 -12.93
C SER A 131 7.49 -1.86 -12.38
N ALA A 132 6.60 -1.24 -11.60
CA ALA A 132 6.87 0.03 -10.92
C ALA A 132 8.10 -0.03 -9.98
N PHE A 133 8.47 -1.21 -9.51
CA PHE A 133 9.60 -1.45 -8.61
C PHE A 133 10.86 -1.97 -9.31
N ASP A 134 10.80 -2.27 -10.61
CA ASP A 134 11.92 -2.68 -11.45
C ASP A 134 11.82 -2.05 -12.85
N ALA A 135 11.97 -0.72 -12.90
CA ALA A 135 11.84 0.08 -14.11
C ALA A 135 13.11 0.91 -14.32
N ASN A 136 13.68 0.78 -15.53
CA ASN A 136 14.88 1.52 -15.96
C ASN A 136 16.10 1.32 -15.04
N CYS A 137 16.20 0.17 -14.38
CA CYS A 137 17.33 -0.13 -13.51
C CYS A 137 18.62 -0.25 -14.34
N ALA A 138 19.57 0.63 -14.08
CA ALA A 138 20.86 0.67 -14.76
C ALA A 138 21.91 1.32 -13.86
N PRO A 139 23.20 0.96 -14.00
CA PRO A 139 24.26 1.56 -13.19
C PRO A 139 24.28 3.09 -13.28
N GLY A 140 24.29 3.74 -12.12
CA GLY A 140 24.28 5.19 -11.94
C GLY A 140 22.89 5.84 -11.96
N CYS A 141 21.79 5.07 -12.07
CA CYS A 141 20.45 5.64 -12.05
C CYS A 141 20.04 6.07 -10.63
N SER A 142 19.36 7.21 -10.51
CA SER A 142 18.86 7.73 -9.23
C SER A 142 17.45 7.23 -8.92
N ALA A 143 17.05 7.25 -7.65
CA ALA A 143 15.70 6.82 -7.22
C ALA A 143 14.55 7.63 -7.88
N THR A 144 14.81 8.87 -8.31
CA THR A 144 13.85 9.68 -9.07
C THR A 144 13.73 9.30 -10.53
N THR A 145 14.70 8.61 -11.11
CA THR A 145 14.76 8.27 -12.55
C THR A 145 14.58 6.78 -12.84
N CYS A 146 14.85 5.91 -11.87
CA CYS A 146 14.65 4.47 -11.95
C CYS A 146 14.03 3.93 -10.65
N SER A 147 13.54 2.69 -10.71
CA SER A 147 13.39 1.86 -9.52
C SER A 147 14.05 0.53 -9.81
N CYS A 148 14.92 0.09 -8.91
CA CYS A 148 15.59 -1.18 -9.00
C CYS A 148 15.10 -2.16 -7.95
N THR A 149 15.17 -3.46 -8.25
CA THR A 149 14.98 -4.52 -7.24
C THR A 149 16.11 -5.57 -7.34
N ALA A 150 16.95 -5.65 -6.32
CA ALA A 150 17.96 -6.70 -6.21
C ALA A 150 17.33 -8.10 -6.08
N LEU A 151 18.00 -9.12 -6.61
CA LEU A 151 17.52 -10.51 -6.69
C LEU A 151 17.76 -11.30 -5.40
N GLY A 152 17.23 -10.83 -4.28
CA GLY A 152 17.44 -11.46 -2.98
C GLY A 152 16.27 -11.36 -2.03
N TYR A 153 16.56 -11.57 -0.75
CA TYR A 153 15.61 -11.55 0.34
C TYR A 153 15.52 -10.14 0.93
N TYR A 154 14.31 -9.67 1.18
CA TYR A 154 14.03 -8.35 1.73
C TYR A 154 13.43 -8.50 3.12
N TRP A 155 14.01 -7.80 4.10
CA TRP A 155 13.49 -7.84 5.46
C TRP A 155 12.07 -7.27 5.53
N SER A 156 11.21 -7.95 6.29
CA SER A 156 10.00 -7.35 6.83
C SER A 156 10.17 -7.03 8.31
N SER A 157 9.27 -6.21 8.87
CA SER A 157 9.19 -5.94 10.31
C SER A 157 8.57 -7.09 11.12
N THR A 158 8.13 -8.16 10.47
CA THR A 158 7.41 -9.26 11.11
C THR A 158 8.38 -10.30 11.67
N SER A 159 8.39 -10.50 12.98
CA SER A 159 9.19 -11.58 13.61
C SER A 159 8.49 -12.94 13.47
N SER A 160 9.26 -14.02 13.43
CA SER A 160 8.67 -15.37 13.54
C SER A 160 8.25 -15.63 14.99
N VAL A 161 7.03 -16.15 15.18
CA VAL A 161 6.54 -16.52 16.53
C VAL A 161 7.16 -17.83 17.00
N SER A 162 7.42 -18.77 16.10
CA SER A 162 8.08 -20.03 16.46
C SER A 162 9.52 -19.80 16.91
N ASP A 163 10.20 -18.84 16.29
CA ASP A 163 11.63 -18.56 16.47
C ASP A 163 11.85 -17.04 16.46
N PRO A 164 11.64 -16.35 17.60
CA PRO A 164 11.69 -14.89 17.67
C PRO A 164 13.05 -14.26 17.30
N TRP A 165 14.11 -15.07 17.26
CA TRP A 165 15.41 -14.68 16.75
C TRP A 165 15.45 -14.55 15.22
N ARG A 166 14.44 -15.04 14.50
CA ARG A 166 14.22 -14.89 13.05
C ARG A 166 13.14 -13.87 12.72
N ALA A 167 13.17 -13.37 11.50
CA ALA A 167 12.14 -12.50 10.93
C ALA A 167 11.71 -13.02 9.55
N TRP A 168 10.47 -12.73 9.19
CA TRP A 168 9.94 -13.02 7.86
C TRP A 168 10.58 -12.09 6.83
N TYR A 169 10.80 -12.62 5.64
CA TYR A 169 11.29 -11.90 4.48
C TYR A 169 10.50 -12.27 3.23
N VAL A 170 10.63 -11.45 2.18
CA VAL A 170 10.14 -11.76 0.83
C VAL A 170 11.32 -11.86 -0.12
N GLY A 171 11.40 -12.94 -0.89
CA GLY A 171 12.46 -13.19 -1.87
C GLY A 171 12.01 -12.83 -3.28
N PHE A 172 12.51 -11.72 -3.84
CA PHE A 172 12.08 -11.27 -5.17
C PHE A 172 12.73 -12.03 -6.33
N ARG A 173 13.64 -12.97 -6.08
CA ARG A 173 14.11 -13.88 -7.14
C ARG A 173 12.97 -14.78 -7.65
N TYR A 174 12.12 -15.26 -6.74
CA TYR A 174 11.06 -16.25 -7.01
C TYR A 174 9.68 -15.88 -6.43
N GLY A 175 9.56 -14.76 -5.71
CA GLY A 175 8.33 -14.31 -5.06
C GLY A 175 7.95 -15.08 -3.78
N ASN A 176 8.90 -15.78 -3.15
CA ASN A 176 8.62 -16.59 -1.95
C ASN A 176 8.58 -15.76 -0.67
N VAL A 177 7.77 -16.19 0.30
CA VAL A 177 7.69 -15.60 1.64
C VAL A 177 8.08 -16.66 2.67
N ASP A 178 9.08 -16.38 3.49
CA ASP A 178 9.63 -17.36 4.45
C ASP A 178 10.33 -16.65 5.62
N ALA A 179 10.64 -17.40 6.67
CA ALA A 179 11.47 -17.00 7.80
C ALA A 179 12.67 -17.95 8.02
N TRP A 180 12.80 -19.02 7.22
CA TRP A 180 13.74 -20.12 7.47
C TRP A 180 14.84 -20.30 6.43
N GLY A 181 14.62 -19.90 5.18
CA GLY A 181 15.57 -20.11 4.09
C GLY A 181 16.86 -19.27 4.17
N VAL A 182 17.03 -18.41 5.17
CA VAL A 182 18.32 -17.81 5.54
C VAL A 182 19.00 -18.63 6.64
N SER A 183 20.26 -18.99 6.42
CA SER A 183 21.07 -19.79 7.36
C SER A 183 21.30 -19.07 8.68
N ASP A 184 21.43 -17.75 8.61
CA ASP A 184 21.66 -16.86 9.75
C ASP A 184 20.36 -16.16 10.16
N ASP A 185 20.21 -15.92 11.45
CA ASP A 185 19.02 -15.33 12.06
C ASP A 185 18.91 -13.80 11.75
N LYS A 186 18.32 -12.99 12.63
CA LYS A 186 18.25 -11.52 12.46
C LYS A 186 19.62 -10.80 12.32
N SER A 187 20.73 -11.51 12.47
CA SER A 187 22.10 -11.04 12.22
C SER A 187 22.51 -11.09 10.75
N ALA A 188 21.79 -11.80 9.88
CA ALA A 188 22.05 -11.81 8.43
C ALA A 188 21.83 -10.41 7.84
N THR A 189 22.60 -10.05 6.82
CA THR A 189 22.38 -8.80 6.06
C THR A 189 21.51 -9.07 4.85
N LEU A 190 20.30 -8.50 4.82
CA LEU A 190 19.35 -8.62 3.71
C LEU A 190 18.98 -7.23 3.17
N TYR A 191 18.34 -7.21 2.00
CA TYR A 191 17.88 -5.98 1.36
C TYR A 191 16.69 -5.37 2.12
N VAL A 192 16.42 -4.10 1.88
CA VAL A 192 15.31 -3.36 2.50
C VAL A 192 14.66 -2.45 1.47
N ARG A 193 13.36 -2.23 1.63
CA ARG A 193 12.63 -1.18 0.94
C ARG A 193 11.67 -0.58 1.94
N ALA A 194 11.80 0.71 2.21
CA ALA A 194 10.95 1.37 3.18
C ALA A 194 9.56 1.66 2.60
N VAL A 195 8.59 1.79 3.52
CA VAL A 195 7.22 2.19 3.22
C VAL A 195 6.78 3.24 4.22
N HIS A 196 5.86 4.11 3.84
CA HIS A 196 5.09 4.92 4.77
C HIS A 196 3.62 4.97 4.33
N ASP A 197 2.76 5.42 5.23
CA ASP A 197 1.33 5.53 4.91
C ASP A 197 1.13 6.78 4.04
N ALA A 198 0.32 6.70 2.97
CA ALA A 198 -0.09 7.90 2.26
C ALA A 198 -0.87 8.77 3.25
N GLY A 199 -0.24 9.86 3.70
CA GLY A 199 -0.90 10.81 4.58
C GLY A 199 -2.24 11.17 3.95
N SER A 200 -3.34 10.88 4.65
CA SER A 200 -4.60 11.53 4.32
C SER A 200 -4.30 13.01 4.43
N SER A 201 -4.18 13.71 3.30
CA SER A 201 -4.09 15.16 3.30
C SER A 201 -5.27 15.63 4.12
N SER A 202 -5.01 16.08 5.36
CA SER A 202 -6.02 16.73 6.16
C SER A 202 -6.35 17.96 5.37
N THR A 203 -7.45 17.91 4.62
CA THR A 203 -8.00 19.07 3.98
C THR A 203 -8.48 19.92 5.14
N THR A 204 -7.61 20.78 5.66
CA THR A 204 -7.98 21.81 6.63
C THR A 204 -8.91 22.74 5.87
N THR A 205 -10.18 22.38 5.86
CA THR A 205 -11.25 23.20 5.34
C THR A 205 -11.43 24.28 6.38
N THR A 206 -10.66 25.37 6.25
CA THR A 206 -10.88 26.60 7.00
C THR A 206 -12.25 27.12 6.60
N SER A 207 -13.28 26.69 7.33
CA SER A 207 -14.64 27.17 7.17
C SER A 207 -14.71 28.55 7.83
N THR A 208 -14.41 29.59 7.06
CA THR A 208 -14.68 30.97 7.47
C THR A 208 -16.20 31.16 7.46
N SER A 209 -16.83 30.98 8.62
CA SER A 209 -18.23 31.37 8.81
C SER A 209 -18.31 32.90 8.86
N SER A 210 -18.85 33.51 7.80
CA SER A 210 -19.24 34.92 7.81
C SER A 210 -20.63 35.06 8.43
N THR A 211 -20.69 35.58 9.65
CA THR A 211 -21.96 35.92 10.32
C THR A 211 -22.47 37.25 9.77
N THR A 212 -23.43 37.21 8.85
CA THR A 212 -24.14 38.42 8.39
C THR A 212 -25.08 38.88 9.50
N THR A 213 -24.68 39.93 10.24
CA THR A 213 -25.56 40.60 11.21
C THR A 213 -26.34 41.70 10.49
N THR A 214 -27.62 41.48 10.26
CA THR A 214 -28.57 42.51 9.81
C THR A 214 -28.90 43.45 10.97
N ARG A 215 -28.43 44.70 10.88
CA ARG A 215 -28.82 45.78 11.79
C ARG A 215 -30.01 46.56 11.19
N PRO A 216 -31.09 46.84 11.93
CA PRO A 216 -32.17 47.70 11.46
C PRO A 216 -31.72 49.17 11.39
N SER A 217 -32.24 49.83 10.38
CA SER A 217 -32.09 51.24 10.06
C SER A 217 -32.69 52.16 11.13
N THR A 218 -31.91 53.16 11.55
CA THR A 218 -32.41 54.35 12.26
C THR A 218 -32.04 55.59 11.44
N THR A 219 -33.08 56.30 11.03
CA THR A 219 -33.09 57.59 10.34
C THR A 219 -32.33 58.66 11.12
N SER A 220 -31.46 59.41 10.44
CA SER A 220 -31.05 60.76 10.85
C SER A 220 -30.58 61.56 9.64
N THR A 221 -31.19 62.73 9.48
CA THR A 221 -31.02 63.67 8.36
C THR A 221 -29.97 64.72 8.69
N THR A 222 -29.30 65.19 7.63
CA THR A 222 -28.73 66.54 7.39
C THR A 222 -27.22 66.74 7.50
N THR A 223 -26.66 67.11 6.34
CA THR A 223 -25.77 68.26 6.04
C THR A 223 -24.45 67.88 5.35
N SER A 224 -24.31 68.47 4.17
CA SER A 224 -23.30 68.31 3.14
C SER A 224 -21.87 68.67 3.56
N THR A 225 -20.89 67.96 3.01
CA THR A 225 -19.66 68.60 2.51
C THR A 225 -19.00 67.74 1.43
N THR A 226 -18.66 68.42 0.34
CA THR A 226 -18.12 67.94 -0.92
C THR A 226 -16.66 67.50 -0.75
N THR A 227 -16.28 66.32 -1.24
CA THR A 227 -14.89 66.07 -1.68
C THR A 227 -14.87 65.03 -2.79
N THR A 228 -14.12 65.38 -3.83
CA THR A 228 -14.07 64.81 -5.18
C THR A 228 -12.99 63.71 -5.29
N THR A 229 -13.13 62.85 -6.31
CA THR A 229 -12.07 62.06 -7.00
C THR A 229 -11.63 60.78 -6.25
N SER A 230 -11.42 59.60 -6.87
CA SER A 230 -11.11 59.26 -8.26
C SER A 230 -11.54 57.80 -8.53
N THR A 231 -12.14 57.55 -9.70
CA THR A 231 -12.49 56.23 -10.21
C THR A 231 -11.28 55.63 -10.94
N THR A 232 -10.76 54.49 -10.47
CA THR A 232 -9.77 53.71 -11.23
C THR A 232 -10.45 52.46 -11.77
N THR A 233 -10.75 52.48 -13.07
CA THR A 233 -11.23 51.33 -13.83
C THR A 233 -10.05 50.40 -14.11
N SER A 234 -10.03 49.22 -13.51
CA SER A 234 -9.07 48.16 -13.85
C SER A 234 -9.82 47.06 -14.61
N THR A 235 -9.53 46.96 -15.90
CA THR A 235 -10.02 45.98 -16.85
C THR A 235 -9.54 44.58 -16.45
N THR A 236 -10.44 43.67 -16.07
CA THR A 236 -10.12 42.25 -15.87
C THR A 236 -10.15 41.51 -17.20
N THR A 237 -8.98 41.09 -17.67
CA THR A 237 -8.84 40.15 -18.80
C THR A 237 -9.08 38.73 -18.28
N SER A 238 -10.16 38.11 -18.73
CA SER A 238 -10.49 36.71 -18.44
C SER A 238 -9.75 35.78 -19.39
N THR A 239 -8.69 35.12 -18.93
CA THR A 239 -8.09 33.96 -19.59
C THR A 239 -8.75 32.68 -19.08
N THR A 240 -9.51 32.01 -19.95
CA THR A 240 -10.15 30.73 -19.68
C THR A 240 -9.09 29.62 -19.73
N SER A 241 -8.61 29.15 -18.58
CA SER A 241 -7.82 27.93 -18.48
C SER A 241 -8.75 26.74 -18.22
N SER A 242 -8.88 25.85 -19.19
CA SER A 242 -9.62 24.60 -19.06
C SER A 242 -8.85 23.65 -18.14
N THR A 243 -9.36 23.43 -16.92
CA THR A 243 -8.90 22.37 -16.02
C THR A 243 -9.78 21.15 -16.23
N THR A 244 -9.20 20.06 -16.76
CA THR A 244 -9.87 18.76 -16.78
C THR A 244 -9.75 18.16 -15.38
N SER A 245 -10.80 18.30 -14.57
CA SER A 245 -10.92 17.57 -13.31
C SER A 245 -11.38 16.15 -13.59
N THR A 246 -10.48 15.18 -13.48
CA THR A 246 -10.85 13.76 -13.45
C THR A 246 -11.39 13.46 -12.06
N THR A 247 -12.71 13.37 -11.93
CA THR A 247 -13.35 12.88 -10.70
C THR A 247 -13.10 11.37 -10.61
N ALA A 248 -12.24 10.94 -9.69
CA ALA A 248 -12.13 9.53 -9.34
C ALA A 248 -13.46 9.05 -8.72
N PRO A 249 -13.94 7.83 -9.04
CA PRO A 249 -15.06 7.23 -8.34
C PRO A 249 -14.73 7.12 -6.86
N GLY A 250 -15.68 7.45 -5.99
CA GLY A 250 -15.49 7.50 -4.55
C GLY A 250 -14.82 6.24 -4.01
N ALA A 251 -13.74 6.45 -3.25
CA ALA A 251 -13.07 5.42 -2.49
C ALA A 251 -14.09 4.68 -1.63
N GLY A 252 -14.32 3.40 -1.91
CA GLY A 252 -14.80 2.49 -0.88
C GLY A 252 -13.70 2.43 0.17
N THR A 253 -13.86 3.20 1.26
CA THR A 253 -12.91 3.20 2.37
C THR A 253 -12.84 1.79 2.92
N CYS A 254 -11.70 1.13 2.72
CA CYS A 254 -11.31 0.02 3.57
C CYS A 254 -11.13 0.60 4.97
N PRO A 255 -11.94 0.19 5.98
CA PRO A 255 -11.68 0.62 7.34
C PRO A 255 -10.28 0.17 7.72
N SER A 256 -9.56 1.02 8.45
CA SER A 256 -8.30 0.68 9.11
C SER A 256 -8.40 -0.68 9.80
N PRO A 257 -7.29 -1.43 9.96
CA PRO A 257 -7.34 -2.75 10.60
C PRO A 257 -8.10 -2.67 11.92
N ILE A 258 -9.04 -3.59 12.12
CA ILE A 258 -9.76 -3.73 13.38
C ILE A 258 -8.71 -3.92 14.48
N VAL A 259 -8.61 -2.94 15.37
CA VAL A 259 -7.85 -3.07 16.61
C VAL A 259 -8.58 -4.09 17.46
N ILE A 260 -8.12 -5.34 17.47
CA ILE A 260 -8.58 -6.33 18.44
C ILE A 260 -7.94 -5.95 19.78
N PRO A 261 -8.72 -5.62 20.83
CA PRO A 261 -8.16 -5.38 22.16
C PRO A 261 -7.38 -6.62 22.62
N ALA A 262 -6.27 -6.41 23.32
CA ALA A 262 -5.50 -7.50 23.92
C ALA A 262 -6.42 -8.47 24.68
N GLY A 263 -6.23 -9.77 24.47
CA GLY A 263 -7.18 -10.83 24.78
C GLY A 263 -7.75 -10.76 26.20
N GLY A 264 -9.09 -10.70 26.27
CA GLY A 264 -9.82 -10.74 27.55
C GLY A 264 -11.34 -10.57 27.47
N GLY A 265 -11.95 -10.53 26.28
CA GLY A 265 -13.40 -10.37 26.14
C GLY A 265 -14.11 -11.71 25.93
N THR A 266 -15.05 -12.05 26.82
CA THR A 266 -16.02 -13.13 26.63
C THR A 266 -17.07 -12.71 25.59
N PHE A 267 -17.22 -13.49 24.52
CA PHE A 267 -18.31 -13.32 23.56
C PHE A 267 -19.54 -14.12 24.04
N SER A 268 -20.59 -13.43 24.48
CA SER A 268 -21.92 -14.02 24.66
C SER A 268 -22.74 -13.78 23.40
N GLY A 269 -22.68 -14.73 22.47
CA GLY A 269 -23.57 -14.77 21.30
C GLY A 269 -24.41 -16.05 21.34
N THR A 270 -25.73 -15.91 21.39
CA THR A 270 -26.67 -17.02 21.22
C THR A 270 -26.72 -17.45 19.76
N THR A 271 -26.28 -18.67 19.46
CA THR A 271 -26.49 -19.30 18.15
C THR A 271 -27.90 -19.87 18.07
N SER A 272 -28.82 -19.18 17.40
CA SER A 272 -30.08 -19.78 16.95
C SER A 272 -29.92 -20.27 15.51
N GLY A 273 -29.72 -21.58 15.35
CA GLY A 273 -29.75 -22.25 14.06
C GLY A 273 -30.43 -23.61 14.22
N SER A 274 -31.60 -23.77 13.62
CA SER A 274 -32.31 -25.06 13.53
C SER A 274 -31.59 -25.96 12.53
N SER A 275 -30.88 -26.97 13.02
CA SER A 275 -30.37 -28.08 12.20
C SER A 275 -31.39 -29.21 12.20
N ALA A 276 -32.04 -29.45 11.06
CA ALA A 276 -32.79 -30.68 10.81
C ALA A 276 -31.90 -31.62 9.97
N GLN A 277 -31.05 -32.39 10.65
CA GLN A 277 -30.47 -33.59 10.06
C GLN A 277 -30.14 -34.59 11.19
N THR A 278 -30.96 -35.62 11.28
CA THR A 278 -30.78 -36.80 12.12
C THR A 278 -29.63 -37.65 11.58
N GLY A 279 -28.58 -37.83 12.39
CA GLY A 279 -27.52 -38.81 12.15
C GLY A 279 -27.15 -39.47 13.48
N THR A 280 -27.42 -40.78 13.60
CA THR A 280 -27.18 -41.60 14.79
C THR A 280 -25.69 -41.93 14.94
N CYS A 281 -25.11 -41.66 16.11
CA CYS A 281 -23.78 -42.15 16.47
C CYS A 281 -23.86 -43.63 16.87
N GLY A 282 -23.24 -44.51 16.09
CA GLY A 282 -22.96 -45.89 16.50
C GLY A 282 -21.64 -45.95 17.26
N SER A 283 -21.71 -46.31 18.54
CA SER A 283 -20.56 -46.78 19.32
C SER A 283 -20.45 -48.29 19.20
N THR A 284 -19.24 -48.80 18.95
CA THR A 284 -18.86 -50.16 19.38
C THR A 284 -17.43 -50.13 19.88
N GLY A 285 -17.27 -50.40 21.17
CA GLY A 285 -16.03 -50.92 21.74
C GLY A 285 -15.91 -52.42 21.48
N GLY A 286 -14.68 -52.88 21.52
CA GLY A 286 -14.22 -54.27 21.43
C GLY A 286 -12.71 -54.27 21.57
#